data_AF-A0A2M7NG98-F1
#
_entry.id   AF-A0A2M7NG98-F1
#
_cell.length_a   1.000
_cell.length_b   1.000
_cell.length_c   1.000
_cell.angle_alpha   90.00
_cell.angle_beta   90.00
_cell.angle_gamma   90.00
#
_symmetry.space_group_name_H-M   'P 1'
#
loop_
_entity.id
_entity.type
_entity.pdbx_description
1 polymer ?
#
loop_
_entity_poly.entity_id
_entity_poly.type
_entity_poly.pdbx_seq_one_letter_code
_entity_poly.pdbx_strand_id
1 'polypeptide(L)'
;MFYVIINYLFTYINWLLIALSNFNCAIWVENALEIKRSGGVTRGKNDKVDAENIAAYAFRFQDKANLYCPPSEQLEALKTLQKLRKTLVTHRQEL
;
A
#
# COMPACT_ATOMS: atom_id res chain seq x y z
N MET A 1 -14.32 -10.96 8.82
CA MET A 1 -13.91 -10.20 7.63
C MET A 1 -12.40 -10.31 7.55
N PHE A 2 -11.85 -10.93 6.51
CA PHE A 2 -10.40 -11.11 6.38
C PHE A 2 -9.81 -9.87 5.71
N TYR A 3 -9.03 -9.07 6.46
CA TYR A 3 -8.33 -7.91 5.92
C TYR A 3 -6.90 -8.32 5.56
N VAL A 4 -6.50 -8.06 4.31
CA VAL A 4 -5.09 -8.19 3.93
C VAL A 4 -4.42 -6.85 4.21
N ILE A 5 -3.55 -6.79 5.23
CA ILE A 5 -2.76 -5.59 5.53
C ILE A 5 -1.50 -5.57 4.68
N ILE A 6 -1.33 -4.52 3.88
CA ILE A 6 -0.15 -4.36 3.02
C ILE A 6 0.65 -3.13 3.44
N ASN A 7 1.94 -3.36 3.64
CA ASN A 7 2.94 -2.38 4.03
C ASN A 7 3.43 -1.59 2.80
N TYR A 8 3.47 -0.26 2.88
CA TYR A 8 3.87 0.62 1.77
C TYR A 8 5.34 0.53 1.30
N LEU A 9 6.20 -0.31 1.88
CA LEU A 9 7.51 -0.56 1.29
C LEU A 9 7.31 -1.49 0.08
N PHE A 10 7.40 -0.95 -1.15
CA PHE A 10 7.97 -1.57 -2.37
C PHE A 10 7.25 -1.15 -3.66
N THR A 11 8.03 -0.99 -4.73
CA THR A 11 7.62 -0.75 -6.14
C THR A 11 6.65 -1.80 -6.70
N TYR A 12 6.55 -2.95 -6.03
CA TYR A 12 5.75 -4.11 -6.37
C TYR A 12 4.33 -4.08 -5.78
N ILE A 13 4.01 -3.13 -4.91
CA ILE A 13 2.71 -3.14 -4.22
C ILE A 13 1.52 -2.97 -5.18
N ASN A 14 1.71 -2.23 -6.27
CA ASN A 14 0.60 -1.91 -7.17
C ASN A 14 0.07 -3.16 -7.92
N TRP A 15 0.96 -4.05 -8.39
CA TRP A 15 0.50 -5.28 -9.07
C TRP A 15 -0.22 -6.21 -8.09
N LEU A 16 0.26 -6.28 -6.85
CA LEU A 16 -0.36 -7.10 -5.80
C LEU A 16 -1.76 -6.56 -5.45
N LEU A 17 -1.90 -5.24 -5.32
CA LEU A 17 -3.18 -4.58 -5.09
C LEU A 17 -4.18 -4.87 -6.21
N ILE A 18 -3.75 -4.79 -7.47
CA ILE A 18 -4.59 -5.11 -8.63
C ILE A 18 -5.00 -6.58 -8.60
N ALA A 19 -4.04 -7.50 -8.38
CA ALA A 19 -4.33 -8.93 -8.33
C ALA A 19 -5.33 -9.26 -7.21
N LEU A 20 -5.09 -8.79 -5.98
CA LEU A 20 -5.97 -9.02 -4.84
C LEU A 20 -7.35 -8.35 -5.00
N SER A 21 -7.40 -7.18 -5.64
CA SER A 21 -8.66 -6.53 -5.98
C SER A 21 -9.48 -7.37 -6.97
N ASN A 22 -8.84 -8.03 -7.94
CA ASN A 22 -9.52 -8.94 -8.87
C ASN A 22 -10.06 -10.18 -8.17
N PHE A 23 -9.44 -10.62 -7.06
CA PHE A 23 -9.94 -11.70 -6.21
C PHE A 23 -11.03 -11.25 -5.23
N ASN A 24 -11.49 -10.00 -5.31
CA ASN A 24 -12.52 -9.42 -4.44
C ASN A 24 -12.16 -9.46 -2.94
N CYS A 25 -10.86 -9.35 -2.63
CA CYS A 25 -10.38 -9.31 -1.25
C CYS A 25 -10.55 -7.90 -0.65
N ALA A 26 -10.91 -7.83 0.63
CA ALA A 26 -10.86 -6.59 1.40
C ALA A 26 -9.40 -6.28 1.77
N ILE A 27 -8.83 -5.25 1.17
CA ILE A 27 -7.43 -4.87 1.36
C ILE A 27 -7.38 -3.61 2.23
N TRP A 28 -6.52 -3.62 3.25
CA TRP A 28 -6.23 -2.43 4.05
C TRP A 28 -4.76 -2.08 3.87
N VAL A 29 -4.49 -0.89 3.36
CA VAL A 29 -3.11 -0.42 3.16
C VAL A 29 -2.74 0.52 4.29
N GLU A 30 -1.65 0.23 4.99
CA GLU A 30 -1.22 0.97 6.18
C GLU A 30 0.28 1.31 6.11
N ASN A 31 0.67 2.38 6.79
CA ASN A 31 2.07 2.78 6.86
C ASN A 31 2.89 1.79 7.71
N ALA A 32 4.00 1.33 7.13
CA ALA A 32 4.99 0.48 7.78
C ALA A 32 5.46 0.97 9.15
N LEU A 33 5.64 2.29 9.25
CA LEU A 33 6.14 2.92 10.45
C LEU A 33 5.09 2.90 11.56
N GLU A 34 3.80 3.04 11.23
CA GLU A 34 2.71 3.00 12.20
C GLU A 34 2.54 1.60 12.78
N ILE A 35 2.59 0.56 11.94
CA ILE A 35 2.57 -0.84 12.38
C ILE A 35 3.76 -1.09 13.33
N LYS A 36 4.98 -0.68 12.95
CA LYS A 36 6.19 -0.86 13.78
C LYS A 36 6.13 -0.08 15.09
N ARG A 37 5.60 1.16 15.07
CA ARG A 37 5.43 1.98 16.28
C ARG A 37 4.46 1.35 17.27
N SER A 38 3.40 0.73 16.76
CA SER A 38 2.39 0.09 17.61
C SER A 38 2.89 -1.17 18.34
N GLY A 39 3.86 -1.89 17.75
CA GLY A 39 4.39 -3.16 18.24
C GLY A 39 5.68 -3.07 19.06
N GLY A 40 6.32 -1.90 19.11
CA GLY A 40 7.62 -1.72 19.77
C GLY A 40 8.80 -2.28 18.99
N VAL A 41 10.02 -2.11 19.53
CA VAL A 41 11.26 -2.60 18.89
C VAL A 41 11.50 -4.06 19.28
N THR A 42 11.16 -4.98 18.40
CA THR A 42 11.49 -6.41 18.54
C THR A 42 12.85 -6.72 17.90
N ARG A 43 13.75 -7.35 18.68
CA ARG A 43 15.04 -7.87 18.16
C ARG A 43 14.79 -9.21 17.48
N GLY A 44 15.21 -9.32 16.21
CA GLY A 44 15.04 -10.52 15.38
C GLY A 44 13.91 -10.34 14.37
N LYS A 45 14.23 -9.81 13.19
CA LYS A 45 13.28 -9.75 12.06
C LYS A 45 13.14 -11.14 11.46
N ASN A 46 11.92 -11.65 11.41
CA ASN A 46 11.59 -12.89 10.72
C ASN A 46 10.20 -12.72 10.08
N ASP A 47 10.01 -13.21 8.85
CA ASP A 47 8.78 -12.99 8.07
C ASP A 47 7.54 -13.53 8.80
N LYS A 48 7.69 -14.65 9.52
CA LYS A 48 6.62 -15.22 10.35
C LYS A 48 6.20 -14.27 11.48
N VAL A 49 7.17 -13.70 12.18
CA VAL A 49 6.91 -12.77 13.29
C VAL A 49 6.29 -11.47 12.78
N ASP A 50 6.73 -10.99 11.61
CA ASP A 50 6.15 -9.81 10.98
C ASP A 50 4.68 -10.05 10.58
N ALA A 51 4.37 -11.22 10.01
CA ALA A 51 3.00 -11.61 9.69
C ALA A 51 2.09 -11.68 10.94
N GLU A 52 2.59 -12.26 12.04
CA GLU A 52 1.86 -12.30 13.32
C GLU A 52 1.62 -10.88 13.87
N ASN A 53 2.63 -10.01 13.83
CA ASN A 53 2.50 -8.62 14.27
C ASN A 53 1.50 -7.83 13.43
N ILE A 54 1.53 -8.01 12.11
CA ILE A 54 0.58 -7.38 11.18
C ILE A 54 -0.84 -7.87 11.46
N ALA A 55 -1.05 -9.16 11.69
CA ALA A 55 -2.35 -9.72 12.04
C ALA A 55 -2.87 -9.19 13.38
N ALA A 56 -2.00 -9.10 14.39
CA ALA A 56 -2.34 -8.53 15.70
C ALA A 56 -2.70 -7.03 15.59
N TYR A 57 -1.95 -6.27 14.80
CA TYR A 57 -2.28 -4.88 14.48
C TYR A 57 -3.65 -4.77 13.80
N ALA A 58 -3.90 -5.62 12.79
CA ALA A 58 -5.16 -5.63 12.06
C ALA A 58 -6.35 -5.82 12.98
N PHE A 59 -6.26 -6.81 13.86
CA PHE A 59 -7.31 -7.14 14.80
C PHE A 59 -7.55 -5.99 15.79
N ARG A 60 -6.47 -5.37 16.29
CA ARG A 60 -6.55 -4.29 17.29
C ARG A 60 -7.11 -2.99 16.72
N PHE A 61 -6.78 -2.65 15.48
CA PHE A 61 -7.11 -1.35 14.86
C PHE A 61 -8.10 -1.48 13.70
N GLN A 62 -8.87 -2.57 13.65
CA GLN A 62 -9.87 -2.81 12.61
C GLN A 62 -10.91 -1.68 12.49
N ASP A 63 -11.16 -0.94 13.58
CA ASP A 63 -12.03 0.23 13.63
C ASP A 63 -11.49 1.40 12.78
N LYS A 64 -10.18 1.45 12.57
CA LYS A 64 -9.48 2.46 11.77
C LYS A 64 -9.17 1.97 10.36
N ALA A 65 -9.64 0.79 9.98
CA ALA A 65 -9.31 0.19 8.70
C ALA A 65 -9.82 1.06 7.54
N ASN A 66 -8.90 1.60 6.75
CA ASN A 66 -9.22 2.28 5.50
C ASN A 66 -9.05 1.29 4.35
N LEU A 67 -10.17 0.82 3.81
CA LEU A 67 -10.17 -0.14 2.72
C LEU A 67 -9.65 0.51 1.44
N TYR A 68 -8.71 -0.18 0.80
CA TYR A 68 -8.22 0.21 -0.50
C TYR A 68 -9.35 0.06 -1.53
N CYS A 69 -9.61 1.16 -2.22
CA CYS A 69 -10.48 1.18 -3.39
C CYS A 69 -9.58 1.33 -4.63
N PRO A 70 -9.69 0.43 -5.62
CA PRO A 70 -8.94 0.56 -6.85
C PRO A 70 -9.29 1.90 -7.53
N PRO A 71 -8.29 2.64 -8.02
CA PRO A 71 -8.53 3.86 -8.76
C PRO A 71 -9.31 3.57 -10.04
N SER A 72 -10.28 4.42 -10.36
CA SER A 72 -11.00 4.34 -11.63
C SER A 72 -10.04 4.47 -12.82
N GLU A 73 -10.35 3.81 -13.94
CA GLU A 73 -9.53 3.85 -15.16
C GLU A 73 -9.22 5.28 -15.62
N GLN A 74 -10.19 6.20 -15.51
CA GLN A 74 -10.04 7.60 -15.87
C GLN A 74 -8.99 8.32 -14.99
N LEU A 75 -8.93 7.96 -13.71
CA LEU A 75 -7.98 8.53 -12.76
C LEU A 75 -6.55 8.04 -13.05
N GLU A 76 -6.38 6.77 -13.40
CA GLU A 76 -5.08 6.22 -13.83
C GLU A 76 -4.62 6.83 -15.16
N ALA A 77 -5.53 7.01 -16.11
CA ALA A 77 -5.23 7.72 -17.36
C ALA A 77 -4.77 9.16 -17.08
N LEU A 78 -5.47 9.89 -16.19
CA LEU A 78 -5.10 11.24 -15.80
C LEU A 78 -3.72 11.31 -15.14
N LYS A 79 -3.42 10.41 -14.20
CA LYS A 79 -2.10 10.30 -13.57
C LYS A 79 -0.99 10.06 -14.61
N THR A 80 -1.26 9.18 -15.57
CA THR A 80 -0.32 8.87 -16.66
C THR A 80 -0.04 10.12 -17.52
N LEU A 81 -1.08 10.85 -17.92
CA LEU A 81 -0.95 12.11 -18.67
C LEU A 81 -0.21 13.18 -17.86
N GLN A 82 -0.50 13.32 -16.56
CA GLN A 82 0.22 14.25 -15.69
C GLN A 82 1.71 13.91 -15.57
N LYS A 83 2.05 12.62 -15.47
CA LYS A 83 3.44 12.15 -15.44
C LYS A 83 4.16 12.49 -16.75
N LEU A 84 3.52 12.19 -17.89
CA LEU A 84 4.05 12.52 -19.21
C LEU A 84 4.31 14.02 -19.37
N ARG A 85 3.34 14.86 -18.99
CA ARG A 85 3.50 16.32 -19.01
C ARG A 85 4.70 16.77 -18.18
N LYS A 86 4.84 16.27 -16.95
CA LYS A 86 5.98 16.63 -16.07
C LYS A 86 7.31 16.32 -16.75
N THR A 87 7.45 15.10 -17.31
CA THR A 87 8.65 14.69 -18.05
C THR A 87 8.96 15.64 -19.20
N LEU A 88 7.96 15.98 -20.02
CA LEU A 88 8.15 16.89 -21.16
C LEU A 88 8.54 18.32 -20.74
N VAL A 89 7.98 18.81 -19.64
CA VAL A 89 8.32 20.13 -19.10
C VAL A 89 9.75 20.16 -18.57
N THR A 90 10.17 19.13 -17.82
CA THR A 90 11.55 19.00 -17.35
C THR A 90 12.52 18.95 -18.53
N HIS A 91 12.23 18.13 -19.54
CA HIS A 91 13.09 18.01 -20.72
C HIS A 91 13.20 19.32 -21.52
N ARG A 92 12.12 20.12 -21.54
CA ARG A 92 12.15 21.47 -22.15
C ARG A 92 13.02 22.47 -21.37
N GLN A 93 13.12 22.33 -20.05
CA GLN A 93 13.93 23.22 -19.19
C GLN A 93 15.44 22.89 -19.25
N GLU A 94 15.78 21.69 -19.70
CA GLU A 94 17.17 21.22 -19.86
C GLU A 94 17.78 21.62 -21.23
N LEU A 95 16.96 22.15 -22.15
CA LEU A 95 17.35 22.71 -23.45
C LEU A 95 17.49 24.24 -23.35
#